data_AF-A0A842PJE4-F1
#
_entry.id   AF-A0A842PJE4-F1
#
_cell.length_a   1.000
_cell.length_b   1.000
_cell.length_c   1.000
_cell.angle_alpha   90.00
_cell.angle_beta   90.00
_cell.angle_gamma   90.00
#
_symmetry.space_group_name_H-M   'P 1'
#
loop_
_entity.id
_entity.type
_entity.pdbx_description
1 polymer ?
#
loop_
_entity_poly.entity_id
_entity_poly.type
_entity_poly.pdbx_seq_one_letter_code
_entity_poly.pdbx_strand_id
1 'polypeptide(L)'
;LPKRRVGINIKNLLGIGLGVALVIVLLAVFFSSIPFSVLLRAFLLWFIINAVLSAGGVVIARGHPLSALTAFSVSWLTSLNPFLAAGWFAGLTEAHFRKPTLEDARSMLNVESLRELMRNRLFKVVLVAALANVGSALGFWIGGIVVLHELGINIQDIWIGLKAVFI
;
A
#
# COMPACT_ATOMS: atom_id res chain seq x y z
N LEU A 1 24.48 -25.46 -28.97
CA LEU A 1 23.25 -24.81 -28.45
C LEU A 1 23.65 -23.86 -27.32
N PRO A 2 23.40 -22.55 -27.40
CA PRO A 2 23.74 -21.65 -26.31
C PRO A 2 22.76 -21.91 -25.15
N LYS A 3 23.26 -22.44 -24.03
CA LYS A 3 22.51 -22.50 -22.77
C LYS A 3 22.23 -21.06 -22.35
N ARG A 4 21.02 -20.57 -22.61
CA ARG A 4 20.50 -19.31 -22.07
C ARG A 4 20.51 -19.46 -20.54
N ARG A 5 21.60 -19.03 -19.88
CA ARG A 5 21.61 -18.92 -18.42
C ARG A 5 20.56 -17.86 -18.11
N VAL A 6 19.38 -18.30 -17.68
CA VAL A 6 18.36 -17.42 -17.15
C VAL A 6 18.98 -16.83 -15.89
N GLY A 7 19.66 -15.69 -16.04
CA GLY A 7 20.18 -14.94 -14.90
C GLY A 7 18.98 -14.53 -14.05
N ILE A 8 18.85 -15.15 -12.88
CA ILE A 8 17.77 -14.85 -11.96
C ILE A 8 18.03 -13.42 -11.46
N ASN A 9 17.32 -12.47 -12.06
CA ASN A 9 17.41 -11.07 -11.68
C ASN A 9 16.57 -10.86 -10.41
N ILE A 10 17.09 -10.14 -9.42
CA ILE A 10 16.45 -10.01 -8.09
C ILE A 10 15.01 -9.47 -8.21
N LYS A 11 14.75 -8.60 -9.19
CA LYS A 11 13.43 -8.05 -9.52
C LYS A 11 12.45 -9.12 -10.00
N ASN A 12 12.94 -10.07 -10.79
CA ASN A 12 12.14 -11.19 -11.28
C ASN A 12 11.80 -12.14 -10.12
N LEU A 13 12.73 -12.33 -9.18
CA LEU A 13 12.50 -13.18 -8.01
C LEU A 13 11.45 -12.57 -7.06
N LEU A 14 11.49 -11.26 -6.82
CA LEU A 14 10.49 -10.57 -6.01
C LEU A 14 9.09 -10.62 -6.64
N GLY A 15 8.99 -10.37 -7.96
CA GLY A 15 7.73 -10.44 -8.68
C GLY A 15 7.14 -11.86 -8.70
N ILE A 16 7.98 -12.87 -8.94
CA ILE A 16 7.58 -14.29 -8.88
C ILE A 16 7.13 -14.66 -7.46
N GLY A 17 7.86 -14.24 -6.42
CA GLY A 17 7.52 -14.52 -5.03
C GLY A 17 6.16 -13.95 -4.62
N LEU A 18 5.88 -12.69 -4.97
CA LEU A 18 4.58 -12.04 -4.76
C LEU A 18 3.45 -12.79 -5.48
N GLY A 19 3.67 -13.16 -6.74
CA GLY A 19 2.68 -13.93 -7.51
C GLY A 19 2.38 -15.29 -6.90
N VAL A 20 3.42 -16.02 -6.47
CA VAL A 20 3.28 -17.33 -5.80
C VAL A 20 2.53 -17.18 -4.47
N ALA A 21 2.87 -16.18 -3.65
CA ALA A 21 2.18 -15.92 -2.39
C ALA A 21 0.68 -15.62 -2.61
N LEU A 22 0.35 -14.79 -3.61
CA LEU A 22 -1.04 -14.49 -3.96
C LEU A 22 -1.79 -15.74 -4.42
N VAL A 23 -1.17 -16.58 -5.26
CA VAL A 23 -1.77 -17.85 -5.70
C VAL A 23 -2.02 -18.79 -4.52
N ILE A 24 -1.09 -18.90 -3.56
CA ILE A 24 -1.28 -19.73 -2.35
C ILE A 24 -2.48 -19.24 -1.54
N VAL A 25 -2.60 -17.92 -1.32
CA VAL A 25 -3.74 -17.34 -0.60
C VAL A 25 -5.06 -17.60 -1.33
N LEU A 26 -5.09 -17.43 -2.65
CA LEU A 26 -6.29 -17.70 -3.46
C LEU A 26 -6.69 -19.17 -3.44
N LEU A 27 -5.73 -20.10 -3.51
CA LEU A 27 -5.99 -21.53 -3.38
C LEU A 27 -6.52 -21.86 -1.98
N ALA A 28 -5.92 -21.31 -0.92
CA ALA A 28 -6.40 -21.51 0.45
C ALA A 28 -7.85 -21.04 0.60
N VAL A 29 -8.20 -19.88 0.04
CA VAL A 29 -9.58 -19.36 0.03
C VAL A 29 -10.50 -20.25 -0.83
N PHE A 30 -10.04 -20.73 -1.98
CA PHE A 30 -10.84 -21.59 -2.86
C PHE A 30 -11.18 -22.95 -2.23
N PHE A 31 -10.23 -23.56 -1.52
CA PHE A 31 -10.45 -24.81 -0.78
C PHE A 31 -11.14 -24.58 0.57
N SER A 32 -11.12 -23.36 1.09
CA SER A 32 -11.89 -23.01 2.28
C SER A 32 -13.38 -22.99 1.94
N SER A 33 -14.21 -23.62 2.76
CA SER A 33 -15.68 -23.59 2.59
C SER A 33 -16.30 -22.26 3.05
N ILE A 34 -15.58 -21.15 2.90
CA ILE A 34 -15.99 -19.82 3.39
C ILE A 34 -17.03 -19.23 2.42
N PRO A 35 -18.20 -18.76 2.91
CA PRO A 35 -19.20 -18.13 2.07
C PRO A 35 -18.68 -16.87 1.38
N PHE A 36 -19.09 -16.65 0.12
CA PHE A 36 -18.72 -15.45 -0.64
C PHE A 36 -19.09 -14.14 0.08
N SER A 37 -20.20 -14.12 0.82
CA SER A 37 -20.63 -12.97 1.61
C SER A 37 -19.62 -12.58 2.69
N VAL A 38 -18.96 -13.56 3.33
CA VAL A 38 -17.93 -13.33 4.34
C VAL A 38 -16.65 -12.81 3.70
N LEU A 39 -16.24 -13.41 2.58
CA LEU A 39 -15.08 -12.94 1.80
C LEU A 39 -15.25 -11.50 1.33
N LEU A 40 -16.43 -11.16 0.79
CA LEU A 40 -16.74 -9.81 0.34
C LEU A 40 -16.73 -8.82 1.51
N ARG A 41 -17.31 -9.20 2.66
CA ARG A 41 -17.31 -8.35 3.86
C ARG A 41 -15.89 -8.10 4.39
N ALA A 42 -15.07 -9.14 4.47
CA ALA A 42 -13.67 -9.03 4.88
C ALA A 42 -12.88 -8.11 3.93
N PHE A 43 -13.04 -8.29 2.62
CA PHE A 43 -12.42 -7.44 1.60
C PHE A 43 -12.87 -5.98 1.74
N LEU A 44 -14.17 -5.71 1.89
CA LEU A 44 -14.69 -4.35 2.01
C LEU A 44 -14.20 -3.65 3.29
N LEU A 45 -14.15 -4.36 4.41
CA LEU A 45 -13.60 -3.84 5.66
C LEU A 45 -12.12 -3.51 5.52
N TRP A 46 -11.35 -4.39 4.90
CA TRP A 46 -9.95 -4.15 4.64
C TRP A 46 -9.72 -2.98 3.68
N PHE A 47 -10.48 -2.92 2.58
CA PHE A 47 -10.45 -1.84 1.61
C PHE A 47 -10.74 -0.51 2.29
N ILE A 48 -11.84 -0.41 3.07
CA ILE A 48 -12.25 0.86 3.67
C ILE A 48 -11.25 1.34 4.72
N ILE A 49 -10.68 0.44 5.53
CA ILE A 49 -9.64 0.77 6.51
C ILE A 49 -8.41 1.36 5.81
N ASN A 50 -7.94 0.71 4.74
CA ASN A 50 -6.80 1.19 3.95
C ASN A 50 -7.10 2.54 3.27
N ALA A 51 -8.27 2.64 2.64
CA ALA A 51 -8.71 3.81 1.89
C ALA A 51 -8.82 5.04 2.80
N VAL A 52 -9.47 4.91 3.95
CA VAL A 52 -9.66 6.02 4.90
C VAL A 52 -8.34 6.45 5.52
N LEU A 53 -7.48 5.52 5.95
CA LEU A 53 -6.19 5.88 6.56
C LEU A 53 -5.24 6.54 5.54
N SER A 54 -5.19 6.03 4.30
CA SER A 54 -4.37 6.62 3.24
C SER A 54 -4.86 8.01 2.86
N ALA A 55 -6.17 8.19 2.65
CA ALA A 55 -6.78 9.49 2.40
C ALA A 55 -6.59 10.45 3.59
N GLY A 56 -6.71 9.95 4.82
CA GLY A 56 -6.43 10.69 6.04
C GLY A 56 -5.00 11.23 6.08
N GLY A 57 -4.02 10.45 5.63
CA GLY A 57 -2.64 10.90 5.44
C GLY A 57 -2.53 12.11 4.49
N VAL A 58 -3.26 12.09 3.38
CA VAL A 58 -3.33 13.23 2.44
C VAL A 58 -3.97 14.46 3.08
N VAL A 59 -5.05 14.26 3.86
CA VAL A 59 -5.72 15.35 4.59
C VAL A 59 -4.79 15.97 5.63
N ILE A 60 -4.04 15.16 6.38
CA ILE A 60 -3.03 15.61 7.35
C ILE A 60 -1.91 16.39 6.62
N ALA A 61 -1.49 15.92 5.44
CA ALA A 61 -0.56 16.65 4.58
C ALA A 61 -1.15 17.97 4.05
N ARG A 62 -2.45 18.24 4.25
CA ARG A 62 -3.22 19.34 3.64
C ARG A 62 -3.05 19.35 2.12
N GLY A 63 -3.13 18.15 1.54
CA GLY A 63 -3.09 17.93 0.10
C GLY A 63 -4.40 18.32 -0.58
N HIS A 64 -4.41 18.24 -1.91
CA HIS A 64 -5.58 18.50 -2.72
C HIS A 64 -6.67 17.43 -2.48
N PRO A 65 -7.97 17.78 -2.47
CA PRO A 65 -9.05 16.80 -2.29
C PRO A 65 -9.02 15.65 -3.28
N LEU A 66 -8.66 15.94 -4.55
CA LEU A 66 -8.51 14.88 -5.57
C LEU A 66 -7.35 13.94 -5.27
N SER A 67 -6.27 14.40 -4.64
CA SER A 67 -5.18 13.52 -4.20
C SER A 67 -5.65 12.59 -3.08
N ALA A 68 -6.53 13.07 -2.20
CA ALA A 68 -7.13 12.25 -1.14
C ALA A 68 -8.09 11.20 -1.73
N LEU A 69 -8.90 11.57 -2.73
CA LEU A 69 -9.74 10.62 -3.47
C LEU A 69 -8.90 9.58 -4.22
N THR A 70 -7.80 9.98 -4.85
CA THR A 70 -6.86 9.05 -5.49
C THR A 70 -6.28 8.07 -4.47
N ALA A 71 -5.80 8.56 -3.32
CA ALA A 71 -5.30 7.70 -2.24
C ALA A 71 -6.37 6.71 -1.75
N PHE A 72 -7.60 7.19 -1.55
CA PHE A 72 -8.75 6.38 -1.14
C PHE A 72 -9.03 5.24 -2.14
N SER A 73 -9.07 5.54 -3.44
CA SER A 73 -9.41 4.56 -4.47
C SER A 73 -8.32 3.53 -4.74
N VAL A 74 -7.04 3.90 -4.55
CA VAL A 74 -5.89 3.09 -4.97
C VAL A 74 -5.20 2.35 -3.81
N SER A 75 -5.53 2.64 -2.54
CA SER A 75 -4.85 2.06 -1.37
C SER A 75 -4.78 0.53 -1.33
N TRP A 76 -5.85 -0.16 -1.73
CA TRP A 76 -5.92 -1.63 -1.76
C TRP A 76 -4.92 -2.25 -2.74
N LEU A 77 -4.57 -1.53 -3.81
CA LEU A 77 -3.64 -2.00 -4.83
C LEU A 77 -2.22 -2.18 -4.28
N THR A 78 -1.84 -1.35 -3.31
CA THR A 78 -0.51 -1.41 -2.66
C THR A 78 -0.26 -2.73 -1.96
N SER A 79 -1.31 -3.36 -1.45
CA SER A 79 -1.18 -4.64 -0.77
C SER A 79 -1.11 -5.82 -1.73
N LEU A 80 -1.68 -5.70 -2.94
CA LEU A 80 -1.52 -6.69 -4.00
C LEU A 80 -0.16 -6.58 -4.68
N ASN A 81 0.34 -5.35 -4.82
CA ASN A 81 1.63 -5.07 -5.42
C ASN A 81 2.32 -3.94 -4.64
N PRO A 82 3.33 -4.27 -3.81
CA PRO A 82 4.10 -3.29 -3.05
C PRO A 82 4.79 -2.23 -3.92
N PHE A 83 5.03 -2.51 -5.20
CA PHE A 83 5.59 -1.54 -6.14
C PHE A 83 4.57 -0.46 -6.56
N LEU A 84 3.28 -0.70 -6.37
CA LEU A 84 2.18 0.22 -6.67
C LEU A 84 1.64 0.88 -5.38
N ALA A 85 2.50 1.66 -4.73
CA ALA A 85 2.15 2.36 -3.50
C ALA A 85 1.14 3.50 -3.75
N ALA A 86 0.10 3.58 -2.93
CA ALA A 86 -1.00 4.55 -3.02
C ALA A 86 -0.49 6.00 -3.06
N GLY A 87 0.58 6.27 -2.31
CA GLY A 87 1.23 7.56 -2.26
C GLY A 87 1.87 7.99 -3.58
N TRP A 88 2.28 7.07 -4.46
CA TRP A 88 2.75 7.45 -5.80
C TRP A 88 1.61 8.06 -6.60
N PHE A 89 0.43 7.45 -6.58
CA PHE A 89 -0.73 7.97 -7.28
C PHE A 89 -1.21 9.28 -6.67
N ALA A 90 -1.33 9.36 -5.34
CA ALA A 90 -1.72 10.59 -4.66
C ALA A 90 -0.71 11.72 -4.86
N GLY A 91 0.59 11.41 -4.83
CA GLY A 91 1.68 12.36 -5.09
C GLY A 91 1.68 12.85 -6.53
N LEU A 92 1.47 11.96 -7.52
CA LEU A 92 1.34 12.35 -8.93
C LEU A 92 0.11 13.24 -9.15
N THR A 93 -1.03 12.92 -8.54
CA THR A 93 -2.22 13.79 -8.55
C THR A 93 -1.90 15.15 -7.91
N GLU A 94 -1.23 15.18 -6.77
CA GLU A 94 -0.84 16.43 -6.11
C GLU A 94 0.10 17.27 -6.98
N ALA A 95 1.07 16.62 -7.64
CA ALA A 95 2.03 17.26 -8.53
C ALA A 95 1.34 17.87 -9.76
N HIS A 96 0.32 17.19 -10.28
CA HIS A 96 -0.48 17.69 -11.39
C HIS A 96 -1.16 19.02 -11.06
N PHE A 97 -1.74 19.14 -9.86
CA PHE A 97 -2.42 20.37 -9.44
C PHE A 97 -1.48 21.47 -8.95
N ARG A 98 -0.43 21.13 -8.20
CA ARG A 98 0.52 22.12 -7.67
C ARG A 98 1.56 22.60 -8.68
N LYS A 99 1.88 21.78 -9.67
CA LYS A 99 2.89 22.05 -10.72
C LYS A 99 4.24 22.49 -10.10
N PRO A 100 4.93 21.62 -9.35
CA PRO A 100 6.21 21.97 -8.73
C PRO A 100 7.27 22.28 -9.79
N THR A 101 8.14 23.25 -9.52
CA THR A 101 9.21 23.67 -10.43
C THR A 101 10.60 23.23 -9.93
N LEU A 102 11.63 23.42 -10.75
CA LEU A 102 13.01 23.19 -10.34
C LEU A 102 13.44 24.14 -9.19
N GLU A 103 12.84 25.33 -9.14
CA GLU A 103 13.10 26.32 -8.10
C GLU A 103 12.49 25.89 -6.75
N ASP A 104 11.32 25.23 -6.77
CA ASP A 104 10.77 24.56 -5.59
C ASP A 104 11.75 23.50 -5.04
N ALA A 105 12.41 22.74 -5.93
CA ALA A 105 13.38 21.74 -5.50
C ALA A 105 14.60 22.36 -4.79
N ARG A 106 15.12 23.48 -5.32
CA ARG A 106 16.27 24.18 -4.73
C ARG A 106 15.90 24.87 -3.42
N SER A 107 14.75 25.58 -3.41
CA SER A 107 14.30 26.31 -2.24
C SER A 107 14.02 25.38 -1.06
N MET A 108 13.55 24.16 -1.29
CA MET A 108 13.29 23.16 -0.26
C MET A 108 14.53 22.76 0.57
N LEU A 109 15.73 22.90 0.01
CA LEU A 109 17.00 22.55 0.68
C LEU A 109 17.53 23.66 1.58
N ASN A 110 17.09 24.90 1.36
CA ASN A 110 17.60 26.10 2.04
C ASN A 110 16.64 26.60 3.14
N VAL A 111 15.69 25.76 3.57
CA VAL A 111 14.67 26.16 4.54
C VAL A 111 15.08 25.78 5.96
N GLU A 112 14.97 26.72 6.89
CA GLU A 112 15.34 26.50 8.31
C GLU A 112 14.13 26.10 9.18
N SER A 113 12.90 26.20 8.67
CA SER A 113 11.69 25.88 9.42
C SER A 113 10.73 24.93 8.69
N LEU A 114 10.12 24.00 9.45
CA LEU A 114 9.08 23.10 8.93
C LEU A 114 7.87 23.86 8.38
N ARG A 115 7.58 25.06 8.92
CA ARG A 115 6.44 25.87 8.49
C ARG A 115 6.63 26.42 7.08
N GLU A 116 7.83 26.87 6.75
CA GLU A 116 8.19 27.32 5.41
C GLU A 116 8.27 26.14 4.44
N LEU A 117 8.80 25.00 4.90
CA LEU A 117 8.88 23.79 4.12
C LEU A 117 7.48 23.32 3.67
N MET A 118 6.49 23.43 4.55
CA MET A 118 5.08 23.16 4.25
C MET A 118 4.43 24.09 3.21
N ARG A 119 5.04 25.24 2.89
CA ARG A 119 4.58 26.16 1.83
C ARG A 119 5.17 25.79 0.46
N ASN A 120 6.26 25.03 0.43
CA ASN A 120 6.92 24.59 -0.80
C ASN A 120 6.05 23.56 -1.54
N ARG A 121 5.90 23.74 -2.86
CA ARG A 121 5.01 22.90 -3.68
C ARG A 121 5.54 21.48 -3.85
N LEU A 122 6.85 21.33 -4.05
CA LEU A 122 7.47 20.01 -4.18
C LEU A 122 7.42 19.25 -2.86
N PHE A 123 7.72 19.92 -1.75
CA PHE A 123 7.62 19.30 -0.43
C PHE A 123 6.21 18.77 -0.17
N LYS A 124 5.19 19.56 -0.52
CA LYS A 124 3.79 19.13 -0.41
C LYS A 124 3.49 17.84 -1.17
N VAL A 125 3.99 17.71 -2.39
CA VAL A 125 3.85 16.49 -3.20
C VAL A 125 4.47 15.29 -2.50
N VAL A 126 5.71 15.44 -2.03
CA VAL A 126 6.44 14.37 -1.33
C VAL A 126 5.74 14.01 -0.01
N LEU A 127 5.30 15.01 0.76
CA LEU A 127 4.60 14.80 2.02
C LEU A 127 3.27 14.08 1.83
N VAL A 128 2.49 14.46 0.82
CA VAL A 128 1.24 13.78 0.45
C VAL A 128 1.52 12.31 0.11
N ALA A 129 2.53 12.03 -0.71
CA ALA A 129 2.91 10.67 -1.05
C ALA A 129 3.35 9.86 0.18
N ALA A 130 4.19 10.46 1.03
CA ALA A 130 4.69 9.82 2.24
C ALA A 130 3.57 9.51 3.24
N LEU A 131 2.71 10.47 3.57
CA LEU A 131 1.63 10.25 4.53
C LEU A 131 0.54 9.32 4.00
N ALA A 132 0.24 9.35 2.70
CA ALA A 132 -0.65 8.36 2.08
C ALA A 132 -0.09 6.93 2.19
N ASN A 133 1.23 6.77 2.00
CA ASN A 133 1.90 5.47 2.17
C ASN A 133 1.90 5.01 3.63
N VAL A 134 2.15 5.90 4.59
CA VAL A 134 2.05 5.59 6.02
C VAL A 134 0.63 5.15 6.36
N GLY A 135 -0.39 5.88 5.90
CA GLY A 135 -1.78 5.51 6.09
C GLY A 135 -2.13 4.14 5.50
N SER A 136 -1.66 3.85 4.29
CA SER A 136 -1.85 2.53 3.67
C SER A 136 -1.11 1.42 4.43
N ALA A 137 0.11 1.67 4.91
CA ALA A 137 0.87 0.68 5.70
C ALA A 137 0.17 0.36 7.03
N LEU A 138 -0.36 1.37 7.72
CA LEU A 138 -1.17 1.17 8.92
C LEU A 138 -2.46 0.40 8.59
N GLY A 139 -3.10 0.74 7.47
CA GLY A 139 -4.29 0.05 6.99
C GLY A 139 -4.05 -1.43 6.66
N PHE A 140 -2.88 -1.77 6.13
CA PHE A 140 -2.50 -3.17 5.91
C PHE A 140 -2.51 -3.98 7.21
N TRP A 141 -1.87 -3.47 8.27
CA TRP A 141 -1.81 -4.17 9.56
C TRP A 141 -3.18 -4.23 10.25
N ILE A 142 -3.85 -3.09 10.38
CA ILE A 142 -5.16 -3.01 11.05
C ILE A 142 -6.21 -3.81 10.29
N GLY A 143 -6.28 -3.62 8.97
CA GLY A 143 -7.20 -4.34 8.10
C GLY A 143 -6.91 -5.84 8.08
N GLY A 144 -5.64 -6.25 8.10
CA GLY A 144 -5.25 -7.66 8.18
C GLY A 144 -5.78 -8.34 9.44
N ILE A 145 -5.67 -7.68 10.59
CA ILE A 145 -6.22 -8.19 11.86
C ILE A 145 -7.74 -8.33 11.78
N VAL A 146 -8.43 -7.32 11.24
CA VAL A 146 -9.89 -7.36 11.06
C VAL A 146 -10.31 -8.48 10.11
N VAL A 147 -9.59 -8.70 9.01
CA VAL A 147 -9.84 -9.80 8.08
C VAL A 147 -9.68 -11.16 8.77
N LEU A 148 -8.60 -11.36 9.52
CA LEU A 148 -8.39 -12.63 10.26
C LEU A 148 -9.54 -12.91 11.23
N HIS A 149 -9.97 -11.88 11.96
CA HIS A 149 -11.10 -11.98 12.87
C HIS A 149 -12.42 -12.32 12.14
N GLU A 150 -12.71 -11.66 11.02
CA GLU A 150 -13.92 -11.91 10.21
C GLU A 150 -13.92 -13.28 9.53
N LEU A 151 -12.74 -13.82 9.21
CA LEU A 151 -12.59 -15.18 8.69
C LEU A 151 -12.58 -16.26 9.78
N GLY A 152 -12.60 -15.87 11.07
CA GLY A 152 -12.52 -16.79 12.20
C GLY A 152 -11.17 -17.51 12.32
N ILE A 153 -10.12 -16.97 11.69
CA ILE A 153 -8.79 -17.59 11.66
C ILE A 153 -7.99 -17.11 12.87
N ASN A 154 -7.61 -18.03 13.75
CA ASN A 154 -6.76 -17.72 14.89
C ASN A 154 -5.28 -17.66 14.46
N ILE A 155 -4.56 -16.66 14.98
CA ILE A 155 -3.11 -16.52 14.77
C ILE A 155 -2.33 -17.74 15.30
N GLN A 156 -2.85 -18.41 16.33
CA GLN A 156 -2.24 -19.61 16.91
C GLN A 156 -2.30 -20.80 15.94
N ASP A 157 -3.42 -20.98 15.24
CA ASP A 157 -3.58 -22.07 14.28
C ASP A 157 -2.63 -21.90 13.09
N ILE A 158 -2.47 -20.65 12.63
CA ILE A 158 -1.48 -20.30 11.60
C ILE A 158 -0.07 -20.66 12.08
N TRP A 159 0.27 -20.33 13.33
CA TRP A 159 1.59 -20.61 13.89
C TRP A 159 1.87 -22.11 14.00
N ILE A 160 0.88 -22.90 14.42
CA ILE A 160 0.97 -24.37 14.50
C ILE A 160 1.15 -24.96 13.10
N GLY A 161 0.33 -24.52 12.14
CA GLY A 161 0.44 -24.96 10.74
C GLY A 161 1.82 -24.65 10.13
N LEU A 162 2.36 -23.45 10.39
CA LEU A 162 3.71 -23.09 9.97
C LEU A 162 4.76 -24.03 10.56
N LYS A 163 4.70 -24.29 11.87
CA LYS A 163 5.63 -25.21 12.53
C LYS A 163 5.60 -26.59 11.91
N ALA A 164 4.42 -27.13 11.59
CA ALA A 164 4.28 -28.45 10.98
C ALA A 164 4.85 -28.55 9.55
N VAL A 165 5.06 -27.41 8.87
CA VAL A 165 5.64 -27.35 7.52
C VAL A 165 7.17 -27.18 7.56
N PHE A 166 7.69 -26.48 8.57
CA PHE A 166 9.11 -26.12 8.67
C PHE A 166 9.92 -26.95 9.70
N ILE A 167 9.26 -27.80 10.48
CA ILE A 167 9.85 -28.76 11.43
C ILE A 167 9.35 -30.15 11.06
#